data_AF-A0A7Y4T320-F1
#
_entry.id   AF-A0A7Y4T320-F1
#
_cell.length_a   1.000
_cell.length_b   1.000
_cell.length_c   1.000
_cell.angle_alpha   90.00
_cell.angle_beta   90.00
_cell.angle_gamma   90.00
#
_symmetry.space_group_name_H-M   'P 1'
#
loop_
_entity.id
_entity.type
_entity.pdbx_description
1 polymer ?
#
loop_
_entity_poly.entity_id
_entity_poly.type
_entity_poly.pdbx_seq_one_letter_code
_entity_poly.pdbx_strand_id
1 'polypeptide(L)'
;MEITTRSIKVISIVVLLTTLLSWFYYAHETFPKPLRAITALLATPVAIASGLSHYLKLGVEVYETPWAVIVSNLIFSILLVYLTDKLFNRKKSKVHNIT
;
A
#
# COMPACT_ATOMS: atom_id res chain seq x y z
N MET A 1 -18.25 18.25 9.90
CA MET A 1 -16.91 17.80 9.48
C MET A 1 -16.73 18.26 8.05
N GLU A 2 -16.02 19.38 7.82
CA GLU A 2 -15.84 19.90 6.45
C GLU A 2 -14.80 19.07 5.70
N ILE A 3 -15.23 18.40 4.63
CA ILE A 3 -14.34 17.64 3.77
C ILE A 3 -13.63 18.65 2.86
N THR A 4 -12.35 18.90 3.13
CA THR A 4 -11.55 19.80 2.29
C THR A 4 -11.18 19.14 0.96
N THR A 5 -10.95 19.94 -0.09
CA THR A 5 -10.48 19.47 -1.40
C THR A 5 -9.17 18.67 -1.31
N ARG A 6 -8.31 19.00 -0.32
CA ARG A 6 -7.08 18.24 -0.04
C ARG A 6 -7.40 16.84 0.51
N SER A 7 -8.34 16.74 1.43
CA SER A 7 -8.81 15.45 1.97
C SER A 7 -9.39 14.55 0.88
N ILE A 8 -10.19 15.12 -0.03
CA ILE A 8 -10.75 14.38 -1.19
C ILE A 8 -9.63 13.80 -2.04
N LYS A 9 -8.63 14.63 -2.42
CA LYS A 9 -7.49 14.16 -3.23
C LYS A 9 -6.73 13.02 -2.56
N VAL A 10 -6.46 13.13 -1.26
CA VAL A 10 -5.76 12.09 -0.50
C VAL A 10 -6.57 10.79 -0.49
N ILE A 11 -7.86 10.86 -0.18
CA ILE A 11 -8.76 9.70 -0.18
C ILE A 11 -8.79 9.06 -1.57
N SER A 12 -8.98 9.84 -2.64
CA SER A 12 -8.98 9.34 -4.01
C SER A 12 -7.67 8.63 -4.38
N ILE A 13 -6.52 9.19 -4.00
CA ILE A 13 -5.21 8.56 -4.25
C ILE A 13 -5.09 7.23 -3.51
N VAL A 14 -5.49 7.18 -2.23
CA VAL A 14 -5.46 5.95 -1.43
C VAL A 14 -6.36 4.88 -2.05
N VAL A 15 -7.58 5.23 -2.44
CA VAL A 15 -8.53 4.30 -3.08
C VAL A 15 -7.97 3.78 -4.41
N LEU A 16 -7.42 4.65 -5.25
CA LEU A 16 -6.81 4.27 -6.53
C LEU A 16 -5.63 3.33 -6.33
N LEU A 17 -4.71 3.65 -5.43
CA LEU A 17 -3.56 2.80 -5.12
C LEU A 17 -3.99 1.43 -4.57
N THR A 18 -4.94 1.41 -3.64
CA THR A 18 -5.46 0.17 -3.05
C THR A 18 -6.10 -0.72 -4.11
N THR A 19 -6.91 -0.14 -5.00
CA THR A 19 -7.59 -0.86 -6.08
C THR A 19 -6.56 -1.41 -7.07
N LEU A 20 -5.58 -0.60 -7.47
CA LEU A 20 -4.55 -0.99 -8.43
C LEU A 20 -3.63 -2.08 -7.87
N LEU A 21 -3.20 -1.96 -6.61
CA LEU A 21 -2.38 -2.99 -5.95
C LEU A 21 -3.14 -4.30 -5.74
N SER A 22 -4.43 -4.23 -5.38
CA SER A 22 -5.25 -5.43 -5.19
C SER A 22 -5.53 -6.12 -6.52
N TRP A 23 -5.88 -5.35 -7.56
CA TRP A 23 -5.98 -5.87 -8.93
C TRP A 23 -4.67 -6.49 -9.39
N PHE A 24 -3.55 -5.79 -9.18
CA PHE A 24 -2.23 -6.26 -9.55
C PHE A 24 -1.89 -7.58 -8.86
N TYR A 25 -2.18 -7.73 -7.57
CA TYR A 25 -1.96 -8.98 -6.83
C TYR A 25 -2.66 -10.17 -7.49
N TYR A 26 -3.92 -10.04 -7.88
CA TYR A 26 -4.65 -11.11 -8.55
C TYR A 26 -4.14 -11.37 -9.97
N ALA A 27 -3.83 -10.31 -10.72
CA ALA A 27 -3.25 -10.45 -12.06
C ALA A 27 -1.87 -11.12 -11.99
N HIS A 28 -1.07 -10.77 -10.98
CA HIS A 28 0.28 -11.28 -10.73
C HIS A 28 0.31 -12.78 -10.47
N GLU A 29 -0.66 -13.30 -9.72
CA GLU A 29 -0.76 -14.74 -9.45
C GLU A 29 -0.98 -15.57 -10.72
N THR A 30 -1.50 -14.97 -11.80
CA THR A 30 -1.68 -15.65 -13.10
C THR A 30 -0.41 -15.69 -13.96
N PHE A 31 0.65 -14.98 -13.59
CA PHE A 31 1.87 -14.93 -14.39
C PHE A 31 2.75 -16.17 -14.22
N PRO A 32 3.46 -16.60 -15.29
CA PRO A 32 4.41 -17.69 -15.20
C PRO A 32 5.60 -17.33 -14.30
N LYS A 33 6.24 -18.36 -13.74
CA LYS A 33 7.24 -18.29 -12.67
C LYS A 33 8.44 -17.32 -12.88
N PRO A 34 8.94 -17.00 -14.09
CA PRO A 34 9.98 -15.97 -14.21
C PRO A 34 9.43 -14.55 -14.04
N LEU A 35 8.25 -14.26 -14.59
CA LEU A 35 7.62 -12.93 -14.48
C LEU A 35 7.11 -12.68 -13.08
N ARG A 36 6.58 -13.72 -12.42
CA ARG A 36 6.06 -13.66 -11.05
C ARG A 36 7.14 -13.27 -10.03
N ALA A 37 8.39 -13.69 -10.21
CA ALA A 37 9.48 -13.35 -9.31
C ALA A 37 9.87 -11.86 -9.37
N ILE A 38 9.94 -11.28 -10.58
CA ILE A 38 10.31 -9.88 -10.79
C ILE A 38 9.26 -8.93 -10.17
N THR A 39 8.01 -9.33 -10.28
CA THR A 39 6.85 -8.57 -9.83
C THR A 39 6.48 -8.82 -8.37
N ALA A 40 7.12 -9.78 -7.70
CA ALA A 40 6.85 -10.12 -6.30
C ALA A 40 7.10 -8.96 -5.32
N LEU A 41 8.01 -8.03 -5.65
CA LEU A 41 8.24 -6.81 -4.88
C LEU A 41 6.98 -5.93 -4.76
N LEU A 42 6.07 -5.98 -5.72
CA LEU A 42 4.82 -5.23 -5.64
C LEU A 42 3.78 -5.92 -4.74
N ALA A 43 3.95 -7.21 -4.45
CA ALA A 43 3.15 -7.97 -3.50
C ALA A 43 3.70 -7.91 -2.05
N THR A 44 4.77 -7.14 -1.82
CA THR A 44 5.39 -6.94 -0.50
C THR A 44 4.40 -6.61 0.63
N PRO A 45 3.39 -5.72 0.49
CA PRO A 45 2.45 -5.46 1.59
C PRO A 45 1.65 -6.69 2.03
N VAL A 46 1.23 -7.53 1.08
CA VAL A 46 0.52 -8.79 1.36
C VAL A 46 1.45 -9.80 2.03
N ALA A 47 2.71 -9.87 1.57
CA ALA A 47 3.73 -10.73 2.18
C ALA A 47 4.06 -10.32 3.63
N ILE A 48 4.19 -9.03 3.90
CA ILE A 48 4.40 -8.50 5.26
C ILE A 48 3.22 -8.86 6.15
N ALA A 49 1.99 -8.63 5.68
CA ALA A 49 0.79 -8.94 6.44
C ALA A 49 0.67 -10.45 6.71
N SER A 50 1.02 -11.30 5.74
CA SER A 50 1.07 -12.75 5.91
C SER A 50 2.11 -13.18 6.96
N GLY A 51 3.33 -12.65 6.87
CA GLY A 51 4.37 -12.90 7.86
C GLY A 51 3.98 -12.45 9.27
N LEU A 52 3.30 -11.31 9.38
CA LEU A 52 2.80 -10.80 10.65
C LEU A 52 1.67 -11.68 11.22
N SER A 53 0.73 -12.12 10.37
CA SER A 53 -0.34 -13.05 10.76
C SER A 53 0.22 -14.36 11.31
N HIS A 54 1.23 -14.92 10.64
CA HIS A 54 1.92 -16.12 11.09
C HIS A 54 2.67 -15.89 12.42
N TYR A 55 3.43 -14.80 12.53
CA TYR A 55 4.20 -14.48 13.73
C TYR A 55 3.32 -14.28 14.96
N LEU A 56 2.20 -13.57 14.79
CA LEU A 56 1.25 -13.27 15.86
C LEU A 56 0.22 -14.40 16.09
N LYS A 57 0.28 -15.50 15.33
CA LYS A 57 -0.65 -16.63 15.40
C LYS A 57 -2.12 -16.19 15.26
N LEU A 58 -2.39 -15.26 14.35
CA LEU A 58 -3.74 -14.72 14.15
C LEU A 58 -4.69 -15.70 13.45
N GLY A 59 -4.17 -16.76 12.84
CA GLY A 59 -4.97 -17.77 12.14
C GLY A 59 -5.61 -17.27 10.85
N VAL A 60 -5.11 -16.16 10.28
CA VAL A 60 -5.63 -15.58 9.03
C VAL A 60 -4.68 -15.89 7.89
N GLU A 61 -5.15 -16.65 6.91
CA GLU A 61 -4.43 -16.94 5.67
C GLU A 61 -4.58 -15.77 4.70
N VAL A 62 -3.65 -14.82 4.78
CA VAL A 62 -3.75 -13.53 4.08
C VAL A 62 -3.79 -13.68 2.55
N TYR A 63 -3.08 -14.66 1.98
CA TYR A 63 -3.03 -14.87 0.53
C TYR A 63 -4.35 -15.41 -0.05
N GLU A 64 -5.02 -16.28 0.70
CA GLU A 64 -6.26 -16.93 0.27
C GLU A 64 -7.50 -16.10 0.58
N THR A 65 -7.37 -15.11 1.46
CA THR A 65 -8.48 -14.33 1.98
C THR A 65 -8.58 -12.97 1.26
N PRO A 66 -9.58 -12.75 0.38
CA PRO A 66 -9.62 -11.55 -0.46
C PRO A 66 -9.69 -10.23 0.31
N TRP A 67 -10.47 -10.21 1.40
CA TRP A 67 -10.57 -9.00 2.22
C TRP A 67 -9.26 -8.69 2.96
N ALA A 68 -8.46 -9.71 3.31
CA ALA A 68 -7.17 -9.51 3.98
C ALA A 68 -6.14 -8.88 3.03
N VAL A 69 -6.14 -9.27 1.76
CA VAL A 69 -5.34 -8.64 0.70
C VAL A 69 -5.72 -7.16 0.55
N ILE A 70 -7.02 -6.87 0.43
CA ILE A 70 -7.51 -5.49 0.27
C ILE A 70 -7.12 -4.63 1.48
N VAL A 71 -7.31 -5.14 2.70
CA VAL A 71 -6.94 -4.42 3.93
C VAL A 71 -5.44 -4.18 4.01
N SER A 72 -4.61 -5.17 3.63
CA SER A 72 -3.15 -5.02 3.61
C SER A 72 -2.71 -3.93 2.65
N ASN A 73 -3.28 -3.91 1.44
CA ASN A 73 -3.00 -2.89 0.44
C ASN A 73 -3.54 -1.51 0.83
N LEU A 74 -4.66 -1.45 1.54
CA LEU A 74 -5.23 -0.21 2.06
C LEU A 74 -4.31 0.41 3.11
N ILE A 75 -3.90 -0.36 4.12
CA ILE A 75 -2.97 0.08 5.16
C ILE A 75 -1.67 0.56 4.54
N PHE A 76 -1.13 -0.20 3.58
CA PHE A 76 0.07 0.18 2.86
C PHE A 76 -0.10 1.50 2.08
N SER A 77 -1.22 1.67 1.37
CA SER A 77 -1.50 2.89 0.60
C SER A 77 -1.63 4.12 1.50
N ILE A 78 -2.28 3.97 2.66
CA ILE A 78 -2.37 5.04 3.67
C ILE A 78 -0.98 5.42 4.18
N LEU A 79 -0.16 4.43 4.57
CA LEU A 79 1.20 4.66 5.04
C LEU A 79 2.08 5.32 3.98
N LEU A 80 1.97 4.89 2.72
CA LEU A 80 2.75 5.42 1.62
C LEU A 80 2.39 6.88 1.33
N VAL A 81 1.10 7.22 1.29
CA VAL A 81 0.65 8.61 1.10
C VAL A 81 1.07 9.48 2.29
N TYR A 82 0.95 8.98 3.52
CA TYR A 82 1.40 9.67 4.72
C TYR A 82 2.91 9.94 4.72
N LEU A 83 3.73 8.92 4.42
CA LEU A 83 5.18 9.06 4.34
C LEU A 83 5.59 10.02 3.23
N THR A 84 4.90 9.96 2.08
CA THR A 84 5.16 10.86 0.95
C THR A 84 4.87 12.31 1.35
N ASP A 85 3.71 12.60 1.95
CA ASP A 85 3.40 13.96 2.42
C ASP A 85 4.43 14.44 3.45
N LYS A 86 4.82 13.59 4.41
CA LYS A 86 5.84 13.89 5.43
C LYS A 86 7.22 14.18 4.81
N LEU A 87 7.66 13.39 3.84
CA LEU A 87 8.96 13.57 3.16
C LEU A 87 8.98 14.83 2.30
N PHE A 88 7.90 15.11 1.57
CA PHE A 88 7.77 16.33 0.78
C PHE A 88 7.76 17.59 1.67
N ASN A 89 7.05 17.56 2.79
CA ASN A 89 7.03 18.68 3.73
C ASN A 89 8.42 18.96 4.33
N ARG A 90 9.17 17.90 4.68
CA ARG A 90 10.57 18.04 5.15
C ARG A 90 11.48 18.67 4.09
N LYS A 91 11.32 18.27 2.82
CA LYS A 91 12.12 18.82 1.72
C LYS A 91 11.81 20.31 1.51
N LYS A 92 10.55 20.70 1.60
CA LYS A 92 10.11 22.10 1.44
C LYS A 92 10.64 23.02 2.55
N SER A 93 10.62 22.58 3.81
CA SER A 93 11.23 23.33 4.92
C SER A 93 12.75 23.46 4.79
N LYS A 94 13.44 22.45 4.24
CA LYS A 94 14.89 22.52 4.04
C LYS A 94 15.29 23.51 2.95
N VAL A 95 14.51 23.65 1.88
CA VAL A 95 14.77 24.64 0.82
C VAL A 95 14.55 26.07 1.31
N HIS A 96 13.54 26.30 2.16
CA HIS A 96 13.25 27.64 2.69
C HIS A 96 14.32 28.17 3.66
N ASN A 97 15.06 27.29 4.36
CA ASN A 97 16.15 27.70 5.27
C ASN A 97 17.50 27.94 4.56
N ILE A 98 17.59 27.74 3.25
CA ILE A 98 18.83 27.93 2.47
C ILE A 98 18.77 29.22 1.62
N THR A 99 17.59 29.81 1.47
CA THR A 99 17.33 31.12 0.85
C THR A 99 17.16 32.20 1.91
#